data_AF-A0A4Q6AU78-F1
#
_entry.id   AF-A0A4Q6AU78-F1
#
_cell.length_a   1.000
_cell.length_b   1.000
_cell.length_c   1.000
_cell.angle_alpha   90.00
_cell.angle_beta   90.00
_cell.angle_gamma   90.00
#
_symmetry.space_group_name_H-M   'P 1'
#
loop_
_entity.id
_entity.type
_entity.pdbx_description
1 polymer ?
#
loop_
_entity_poly.entity_id
_entity_poly.type
_entity_poly.pdbx_seq_one_letter_code
_entity_poly.pdbx_strand_id
1 'polypeptide(L)'
;MNVSLNQGDQSMKHSREFEIAWQGLKPGIHTFQYELGDRFMQEHGENEQDYKDLQAVIKVSFDKQTNFFMLHFDVDGHMVVPCDRCGDEFKLRLWDEFDLLIKLSGEDAEPIDEESDVVFIPRNETVIDIGNWLYEFVLLSIPLQRIHPEAEEGKPGCNPQALNLLNQLAEPEHEKEETNSIWKGLEALKDKTRGKS
;
A
#
# COMPACT_ATOMS: atom_id res chain seq x y z
N MET A 1 -3.38 -43.18 -2.35
CA MET A 1 -4.37 -42.10 -2.30
C MET A 1 -3.61 -40.84 -2.68
N ASN A 2 -3.72 -40.43 -3.95
CA ASN A 2 -2.96 -39.30 -4.46
C ASN A 2 -3.78 -38.04 -4.23
N VAL A 3 -3.26 -37.15 -3.38
CA VAL A 3 -3.81 -35.81 -3.18
C VAL A 3 -3.43 -35.00 -4.42
N SER A 4 -4.41 -34.78 -5.29
CA SER A 4 -4.27 -33.83 -6.39
C SER A 4 -4.35 -32.43 -5.79
N LEU A 5 -3.27 -31.66 -5.94
CA LEU A 5 -3.24 -30.24 -5.63
C LEU A 5 -4.13 -29.53 -6.66
N ASN A 6 -5.27 -28.99 -6.21
CA ASN A 6 -6.04 -28.02 -6.96
C ASN A 6 -5.20 -26.75 -7.07
N GLN A 7 -4.58 -26.53 -8.22
CA GLN A 7 -4.17 -25.20 -8.63
C GLN A 7 -5.45 -24.43 -8.95
N GLY A 8 -5.83 -23.54 -8.04
CA GLY A 8 -6.83 -22.51 -8.31
C GLY A 8 -6.23 -21.50 -9.26
N ASP A 9 -6.40 -21.73 -10.56
CA ASP A 9 -6.24 -20.73 -11.61
C ASP A 9 -7.38 -19.71 -11.45
N GLN A 10 -7.13 -18.66 -10.66
CA GLN A 10 -7.99 -17.48 -10.64
C GLN A 10 -7.69 -16.67 -11.91
N SER A 11 -8.45 -16.96 -12.96
CA SER A 11 -8.42 -16.22 -14.22
C SER A 11 -8.79 -14.75 -13.96
N MET A 12 -7.78 -13.89 -13.80
CA MET A 12 -7.91 -12.44 -13.86
C MET A 12 -8.52 -12.07 -15.20
N LYS A 13 -9.60 -11.29 -15.16
CA LYS A 13 -10.36 -10.89 -16.36
C LYS A 13 -9.54 -9.86 -17.13
N HIS A 14 -8.81 -10.31 -18.16
CA HIS A 14 -7.96 -9.47 -19.01
C HIS A 14 -8.76 -8.30 -19.59
N SER A 15 -8.56 -7.10 -19.04
CA SER A 15 -9.23 -5.88 -19.50
C SER A 15 -8.29 -5.09 -20.37
N ARG A 16 -8.59 -5.01 -21.68
CA ARG A 16 -7.83 -4.24 -22.67
C ARG A 16 -7.77 -2.73 -22.37
N GLU A 17 -8.50 -2.27 -21.36
CA GLU A 17 -8.50 -0.88 -20.90
C GLU A 17 -7.15 -0.44 -20.34
N PHE A 18 -6.39 -1.37 -19.73
CA PHE A 18 -5.11 -1.08 -19.08
C PHE A 18 -3.89 -1.45 -19.94
N GLU A 19 -4.12 -1.73 -21.22
CA GLU A 19 -3.10 -2.13 -22.17
C GLU A 19 -2.52 -0.92 -22.94
N ILE A 20 -1.20 -0.74 -22.88
CA ILE A 20 -0.47 0.22 -23.69
C ILE A 20 0.18 -0.51 -24.87
N ALA A 21 -0.37 -0.31 -26.07
CA ALA A 21 0.18 -0.81 -27.33
C ALA A 21 1.44 -0.04 -27.77
N TRP A 22 2.55 -0.27 -27.06
CA TRP A 22 3.76 0.57 -27.15
C TRP A 22 4.45 0.53 -28.51
N GLN A 23 4.32 -0.55 -29.30
CA GLN A 23 4.96 -0.63 -30.62
C GLN A 23 4.46 0.46 -31.59
N GLY A 24 3.18 0.84 -31.48
CA GLY A 24 2.58 1.90 -32.30
C GLY A 24 3.00 3.32 -31.89
N LEU A 25 3.60 3.49 -30.72
CA LEU A 25 4.03 4.80 -30.21
C LEU A 25 5.33 5.25 -30.86
N LYS A 26 5.45 6.54 -31.14
CA LYS A 26 6.75 7.16 -31.53
C LYS A 26 7.67 7.27 -30.31
N PRO A 27 9.00 7.32 -30.48
CA PRO A 27 9.91 7.64 -29.38
C PRO A 27 9.54 8.98 -28.71
N GLY A 28 9.72 9.06 -27.39
CA GLY A 28 9.39 10.22 -26.55
C GLY A 28 8.24 9.96 -25.57
N ILE A 29 7.78 11.03 -24.92
CA ILE A 29 6.81 11.00 -23.82
C ILE A 29 5.38 10.94 -24.35
N HIS A 30 4.60 9.99 -23.81
CA HIS A 30 3.16 9.84 -24.00
C HIS A 30 2.48 9.91 -22.64
N THR A 31 1.29 10.50 -22.58
CA THR A 31 0.53 10.61 -21.34
C THR A 31 -0.77 9.84 -21.45
N PHE A 32 -1.05 9.04 -20.43
CA PHE A 32 -2.29 8.30 -20.25
C PHE A 32 -2.93 8.71 -18.93
N GLN A 33 -4.25 8.58 -18.83
CA GLN A 33 -4.99 8.85 -17.60
C GLN A 33 -5.99 7.71 -17.36
N TYR A 34 -6.02 7.21 -16.13
CA TYR A 34 -6.89 6.12 -15.71
C TYR A 34 -7.73 6.58 -14.51
N GLU A 35 -9.03 6.28 -14.54
CA GLU A 35 -9.94 6.55 -13.43
C GLU A 35 -10.34 5.22 -12.79
N LEU A 36 -10.02 5.07 -11.51
CA LEU A 36 -10.16 3.83 -10.76
C LEU A 36 -11.13 4.06 -9.59
N GLY A 37 -11.95 3.05 -9.33
CA GLY A 37 -12.87 3.06 -8.20
C GLY A 37 -13.05 1.66 -7.62
N ASP A 38 -13.99 1.51 -6.69
CA ASP A 38 -14.17 0.28 -5.89
C ASP A 38 -14.23 -1.00 -6.74
N ARG A 39 -14.91 -0.95 -7.90
CA ARG A 39 -15.03 -2.10 -8.81
C ARG A 39 -13.68 -2.57 -9.35
N PHE A 40 -12.79 -1.65 -9.69
CA PHE A 40 -11.46 -1.99 -10.19
C PHE A 40 -10.65 -2.72 -9.12
N MET A 41 -10.66 -2.21 -7.88
CA MET A 41 -9.94 -2.81 -6.77
C MET A 41 -10.45 -4.23 -6.44
N GLN A 42 -11.76 -4.42 -6.45
CA GLN A 42 -12.39 -5.73 -6.24
C GLN A 42 -12.04 -6.75 -7.35
N GLU A 43 -11.83 -6.29 -8.58
CA GLU A 43 -11.45 -7.16 -9.70
C GLU A 43 -9.96 -7.56 -9.67
N HIS A 44 -9.09 -6.76 -9.04
CA HIS A 44 -7.63 -6.96 -9.03
C HIS A 44 -7.06 -7.48 -7.69
N GLY A 45 -7.82 -7.37 -6.58
CA GLY A 45 -7.36 -7.72 -5.24
C GLY A 45 -8.30 -8.64 -4.45
N GLU A 46 -7.89 -9.01 -3.24
CA GLU A 46 -8.74 -9.76 -2.31
C GLU A 46 -9.69 -8.82 -1.54
N ASN A 47 -10.93 -9.28 -1.35
CA ASN A 47 -12.11 -8.51 -0.90
C ASN A 47 -12.09 -8.00 0.56
N GLU A 48 -10.93 -7.80 1.19
CA GLU A 48 -10.81 -7.53 2.63
C GLU A 48 -10.31 -6.12 2.96
N GLN A 49 -10.63 -5.11 2.14
CA GLN A 49 -10.21 -3.74 2.43
C GLN A 49 -11.33 -2.94 3.10
N ASP A 50 -11.04 -2.42 4.29
CA ASP A 50 -11.96 -1.60 5.09
C ASP A 50 -11.99 -0.14 4.57
N TYR A 51 -12.61 0.06 3.41
CA TYR A 51 -12.90 1.36 2.81
C TYR A 51 -14.09 1.31 1.86
N LYS A 52 -14.53 2.48 1.41
CA LYS A 52 -15.54 2.66 0.36
C LYS A 52 -15.35 3.95 -0.42
N ASP A 53 -16.11 4.12 -1.50
CA ASP A 53 -16.17 5.35 -2.29
C ASP A 53 -14.80 5.78 -2.83
N LEU A 54 -13.98 4.82 -3.29
CA LEU A 54 -12.71 5.12 -3.94
C LEU A 54 -12.94 5.89 -5.25
N GLN A 55 -12.22 7.00 -5.38
CA GLN A 55 -12.10 7.77 -6.61
C GLN A 55 -10.62 8.16 -6.77
N ALA A 56 -9.91 7.39 -7.60
CA ALA A 56 -8.51 7.66 -7.92
C ALA A 56 -8.36 7.98 -9.41
N VAL A 57 -7.51 8.95 -9.71
CA VAL A 57 -7.08 9.33 -11.04
C VAL A 57 -5.57 9.14 -11.07
N ILE A 58 -5.09 8.30 -11.99
CA ILE A 58 -3.66 8.07 -12.18
C ILE A 58 -3.26 8.63 -13.53
N LYS A 59 -2.32 9.57 -13.53
CA LYS A 59 -1.67 10.03 -14.76
C LYS A 59 -0.37 9.26 -14.95
N VAL A 60 -0.23 8.65 -16.11
CA VAL A 60 0.96 7.87 -16.46
C VAL A 60 1.71 8.60 -17.56
N SER A 61 2.93 9.03 -17.26
CA SER A 61 3.88 9.50 -18.27
C SER A 61 4.74 8.33 -18.73
N PHE A 62 4.58 7.89 -19.96
CA PHE A 62 5.31 6.81 -20.60
C PHE A 62 6.36 7.40 -21.55
N ASP A 63 7.63 7.43 -21.11
CA ASP A 63 8.74 7.83 -21.97
C ASP A 63 9.30 6.63 -22.73
N LYS A 64 9.02 6.59 -24.03
CA LYS A 64 9.48 5.53 -24.93
C LYS A 64 10.90 5.82 -25.40
N GLN A 65 11.86 5.06 -24.87
CA GLN A 65 13.22 4.99 -25.38
C GLN A 65 13.39 3.77 -26.30
N THR A 66 14.58 3.62 -26.91
CA THR A 66 14.82 2.56 -27.92
C THR A 66 14.83 1.15 -27.34
N ASN A 67 15.36 0.97 -26.13
CA ASN A 67 15.54 -0.35 -25.50
C ASN A 67 14.89 -0.48 -24.12
N PHE A 68 14.27 0.58 -23.63
CA PHE A 68 13.64 0.64 -22.32
C PHE A 68 12.54 1.71 -22.33
N PHE A 69 11.68 1.69 -21.32
CA PHE A 69 10.63 2.66 -21.10
C PHE A 69 10.74 3.17 -19.66
N MET A 70 10.55 4.46 -19.45
CA MET A 70 10.41 5.04 -18.12
C MET A 70 8.95 5.43 -17.93
N LEU A 71 8.32 4.88 -16.90
CA LEU A 71 6.96 5.20 -16.54
C LEU A 71 6.99 5.99 -15.24
N HIS A 72 6.27 7.09 -15.21
CA HIS A 72 6.02 7.87 -14.01
C HIS A 72 4.52 7.93 -13.76
N PHE A 73 4.09 7.55 -12.56
CA PHE A 73 2.70 7.46 -12.14
C PHE A 73 2.45 8.54 -11.09
N ASP A 74 1.53 9.46 -11.37
CA ASP A 74 1.03 10.47 -10.44
C ASP A 74 -0.38 10.04 -10.00
N VAL A 75 -0.49 9.62 -8.74
CA VAL A 75 -1.73 9.14 -8.12
C VAL A 75 -2.40 10.29 -7.39
N ASP A 76 -3.65 10.57 -7.76
CA ASP A 76 -4.46 11.60 -7.15
C ASP A 76 -5.84 11.02 -6.84
N GLY A 77 -6.29 11.04 -5.60
CA GLY A 77 -7.64 10.56 -5.32
C GLY A 77 -8.12 10.76 -3.91
N HIS A 78 -9.22 10.07 -3.60
CA HIS A 78 -9.73 9.96 -2.25
C HIS A 78 -10.52 8.69 -2.06
N MET A 79 -10.73 8.34 -0.81
CA MET A 79 -11.57 7.23 -0.37
C MET A 79 -12.16 7.55 1.00
N VAL A 80 -13.17 6.80 1.42
CA VAL A 80 -13.74 6.87 2.77
C VAL A 80 -13.25 5.68 3.57
N VAL A 81 -12.64 5.95 4.73
CA VAL A 81 -12.07 4.94 5.63
C VAL A 81 -12.51 5.20 7.07
N PRO A 82 -12.59 4.17 7.92
CA PRO A 82 -12.69 4.38 9.36
C PRO A 82 -11.39 4.97 9.90
N CYS A 83 -11.51 5.87 10.87
CA CYS A 83 -10.38 6.44 11.58
C CYS A 83 -9.86 5.46 12.64
N ASP A 84 -8.57 5.14 12.59
CA ASP A 84 -7.91 4.24 13.55
C ASP A 84 -7.88 4.79 14.99
N ARG A 85 -8.15 6.10 15.16
CA ARG A 85 -8.13 6.78 16.46
C ARG A 85 -9.49 6.93 17.11
N CYS A 86 -10.54 7.21 16.34
CA CYS A 86 -11.88 7.47 16.89
C CYS A 86 -13.00 6.60 16.30
N GLY A 87 -12.70 5.77 15.29
CA GLY A 87 -13.65 4.87 14.64
C GLY A 87 -14.58 5.52 13.62
N ASP A 88 -14.79 6.84 13.69
CA ASP A 88 -15.62 7.56 12.71
C ASP A 88 -15.02 7.52 11.31
N GLU A 89 -15.89 7.45 10.31
CA GLU A 89 -15.49 7.49 8.90
C GLU A 89 -15.06 8.89 8.48
N PHE A 90 -14.05 8.97 7.63
CA PHE A 90 -13.61 10.23 7.04
C PHE A 90 -13.10 10.07 5.62
N LYS A 91 -13.11 11.19 4.90
CA LYS A 91 -12.55 11.27 3.56
C LYS A 91 -11.03 11.38 3.64
N LEU A 92 -10.35 10.29 3.30
CA LEU A 92 -8.90 10.23 3.21
C LEU A 92 -8.46 10.70 1.82
N ARG A 93 -7.47 11.60 1.80
CA ARG A 93 -6.82 12.07 0.58
C ARG A 93 -5.72 11.06 0.18
N LEU A 94 -5.73 10.63 -1.07
CA LEU A 94 -4.66 9.85 -1.68
C LEU A 94 -3.81 10.75 -2.57
N TRP A 95 -2.49 10.73 -2.36
CA TRP A 95 -1.53 11.39 -3.22
C TRP A 95 -0.17 10.71 -3.07
N ASP A 96 0.39 10.23 -4.16
CA ASP A 96 1.72 9.62 -4.21
C ASP A 96 2.25 9.58 -5.65
N GLU A 97 3.55 9.39 -5.81
CA GLU A 97 4.24 9.31 -7.10
C GLU A 97 5.15 8.09 -7.16
N PHE A 98 5.11 7.35 -8.28
CA PHE A 98 5.91 6.14 -8.48
C PHE A 98 6.64 6.16 -9.82
N ASP A 99 7.87 5.66 -9.85
CA ASP A 99 8.66 5.49 -11.06
C ASP A 99 8.90 4.00 -11.33
N LEU A 100 8.78 3.59 -12.60
CA LEU A 100 9.04 2.22 -13.03
C LEU A 100 9.91 2.21 -14.29
N LEU A 101 10.99 1.46 -14.26
CA LEU A 101 11.88 1.27 -15.41
C LEU A 101 11.62 -0.08 -16.08
N ILE A 102 11.07 -0.06 -17.28
CA ILE A 102 10.86 -1.29 -18.06
C ILE A 102 12.02 -1.47 -19.04
N LYS A 103 12.77 -2.57 -18.95
CA LYS A 103 13.85 -2.92 -19.88
C LYS A 103 13.42 -4.06 -20.80
N LEU A 104 13.76 -3.93 -22.09
CA LEU A 104 13.52 -4.98 -23.07
C LEU A 104 14.63 -6.05 -23.01
N SER A 105 14.34 -7.21 -22.42
CA SER A 105 15.27 -8.34 -22.31
C SER A 105 15.18 -9.31 -23.49
N GLY A 106 16.25 -10.09 -23.68
CA GLY A 106 16.21 -11.32 -24.49
C GLY A 106 15.68 -12.51 -23.66
N GLU A 107 15.56 -13.68 -24.27
CA GLU A 107 15.02 -14.91 -23.65
C GLU A 107 15.80 -15.40 -22.41
N ASP A 108 17.03 -14.91 -22.19
CA ASP A 108 17.94 -15.30 -21.10
C ASP A 108 18.06 -14.21 -20.00
N ALA A 109 16.94 -13.66 -19.51
CA ALA A 109 16.98 -12.74 -18.37
C ALA A 109 17.22 -13.49 -17.05
N GLU A 110 18.20 -13.06 -16.26
CA GLU A 110 18.46 -13.62 -14.93
C GLU A 110 17.27 -13.40 -13.97
N PRO A 111 17.04 -14.31 -13.00
CA PRO A 111 15.98 -14.15 -12.00
C PRO A 111 16.20 -12.87 -11.19
N ILE A 112 15.08 -12.23 -10.87
CA ILE A 112 14.98 -10.89 -10.28
C ILE A 112 15.47 -10.92 -8.82
N ASP A 113 16.17 -9.87 -8.43
CA ASP A 113 16.31 -9.44 -7.03
C ASP A 113 15.05 -8.62 -6.70
N GLU A 114 14.23 -9.09 -5.74
CA GLU A 114 12.87 -8.59 -5.46
C GLU A 114 12.81 -7.10 -5.03
N GLU A 115 13.96 -6.44 -4.90
CA GLU A 115 14.11 -5.07 -4.38
C GLU A 115 14.26 -3.97 -5.46
N SER A 116 14.11 -4.26 -6.77
CA SER A 116 14.31 -3.24 -7.82
C SER A 116 13.02 -2.80 -8.54
N ASP A 117 12.83 -1.48 -8.69
CA ASP A 117 11.80 -0.83 -9.54
C ASP A 117 12.03 -1.04 -11.06
N VAL A 118 12.63 -2.17 -11.43
CA VAL A 118 13.04 -2.51 -12.78
C VAL A 118 12.32 -3.78 -13.22
N VAL A 119 11.50 -3.65 -14.26
CA VAL A 119 10.77 -4.75 -14.86
C VAL A 119 11.43 -5.13 -16.18
N PHE A 120 11.59 -6.42 -16.43
CA PHE A 120 12.07 -6.93 -17.72
C PHE A 120 10.91 -7.52 -18.52
N ILE A 121 10.77 -7.07 -19.76
CA ILE A 121 9.75 -7.56 -20.69
C ILE A 121 10.42 -8.12 -21.95
N PRO A 122 9.95 -9.25 -22.49
CA PRO A 122 10.44 -9.77 -23.76
C PRO A 122 10.32 -8.77 -24.91
N ARG A 123 11.34 -8.73 -25.79
CA ARG A 123 11.33 -7.85 -26.98
C ARG A 123 10.19 -8.09 -27.96
N ASN A 124 9.61 -9.30 -27.98
CA ASN A 124 8.51 -9.66 -28.86
C ASN A 124 7.13 -9.24 -28.30
N GLU A 125 7.07 -8.76 -27.05
CA GLU A 125 5.85 -8.23 -26.48
C GLU A 125 5.38 -7.01 -27.28
N THR A 126 4.08 -6.86 -27.48
CA THR A 126 3.50 -5.77 -28.29
C THR A 126 2.73 -4.78 -27.43
N VAL A 127 2.34 -5.23 -26.24
CA VAL A 127 1.45 -4.53 -25.33
C VAL A 127 2.01 -4.64 -23.92
N ILE A 128 1.90 -3.57 -23.14
CA ILE A 128 2.20 -3.60 -21.72
C ILE A 128 0.88 -3.43 -20.98
N ASP A 129 0.47 -4.45 -20.22
CA ASP A 129 -0.64 -4.32 -19.28
C ASP A 129 -0.11 -3.68 -18.00
N ILE A 130 -0.65 -2.51 -17.66
CA ILE A 130 -0.27 -1.77 -16.45
C ILE A 130 -1.30 -1.93 -15.31
N GLY A 131 -2.36 -2.73 -15.50
CA GLY A 131 -3.47 -2.84 -14.54
C GLY A 131 -3.01 -3.27 -13.14
N ASN A 132 -2.07 -4.21 -13.05
CA ASN A 132 -1.52 -4.63 -11.76
C ASN A 132 -0.76 -3.50 -11.05
N TRP A 133 0.04 -2.72 -11.79
CA TRP A 133 0.76 -1.57 -11.21
C TRP A 133 -0.20 -0.46 -10.77
N LEU A 134 -1.25 -0.20 -11.54
CA LEU A 134 -2.30 0.73 -11.15
C LEU A 134 -2.95 0.31 -9.82
N TYR A 135 -3.29 -0.98 -9.67
CA TYR A 135 -3.83 -1.53 -8.43
C TYR A 135 -2.84 -1.40 -7.26
N GLU A 136 -1.59 -1.83 -7.47
CA GLU A 136 -0.54 -1.80 -6.45
C GLU A 136 -0.23 -0.37 -5.98
N PHE A 137 -0.11 0.58 -6.90
CA PHE A 137 0.20 1.96 -6.55
C PHE A 137 -0.95 2.68 -5.85
N VAL A 138 -2.21 2.39 -6.18
CA VAL A 138 -3.34 2.85 -5.35
C VAL A 138 -3.24 2.28 -3.94
N LEU A 139 -2.93 0.98 -3.81
CA LEU A 139 -2.84 0.33 -2.51
C LEU A 139 -1.69 0.90 -1.67
N LEU A 140 -0.53 1.13 -2.26
CA LEU A 140 0.64 1.73 -1.59
C LEU A 140 0.41 3.20 -1.20
N SER A 141 -0.47 3.91 -1.92
CA SER A 141 -0.86 5.29 -1.57
C SER A 141 -1.73 5.38 -0.31
N ILE A 142 -2.21 4.25 0.23
CA ILE A 142 -2.99 4.22 1.47
C ILE A 142 -2.01 4.20 2.67
N PRO A 143 -2.06 5.20 3.56
CA PRO A 143 -1.18 5.26 4.71
C PRO A 143 -1.45 4.12 5.68
N LEU A 144 -0.39 3.65 6.35
CA LEU A 144 -0.48 2.61 7.39
C LEU A 144 -1.40 2.99 8.56
N GLN A 145 -1.47 4.29 8.89
CA GLN A 145 -2.42 4.82 9.87
C GLN A 145 -3.39 5.78 9.19
N ARG A 146 -4.68 5.49 9.33
CA ARG A 146 -5.79 6.24 8.77
C ARG A 146 -6.37 7.11 9.86
N ILE A 147 -5.85 8.34 9.98
CA ILE A 147 -6.29 9.29 11.01
C ILE A 147 -6.80 10.55 10.31
N HIS A 148 -7.82 11.18 10.89
CA HIS A 148 -8.31 12.46 10.40
C HIS A 148 -7.15 13.45 10.22
N PRO A 149 -7.13 14.23 9.13
CA PRO A 149 -6.24 15.38 9.04
C PRO A 149 -6.53 16.36 10.17
N GLU A 150 -5.54 17.17 10.52
CA GLU A 150 -5.75 18.28 11.46
C GLU A 150 -6.77 19.27 10.88
N ALA A 151 -7.71 19.70 11.72
CA ALA A 151 -8.64 20.75 11.36
C ALA A 151 -7.93 22.11 11.33
N GLU A 152 -8.60 23.11 10.75
CA GLU A 152 -8.16 24.51 10.86
C GLU A 152 -7.87 24.84 12.35
N GLU A 153 -6.73 25.48 12.60
CA GLU A 153 -6.19 25.80 13.94
C GLU A 153 -5.48 24.64 14.70
N GLY A 154 -5.17 23.51 14.05
CA GLY A 154 -4.40 22.43 14.68
C GLY A 154 -5.20 21.60 15.69
N LYS A 155 -6.54 21.67 15.61
CA LYS A 155 -7.43 20.81 16.40
C LYS A 155 -7.49 19.42 15.75
N PRO A 156 -7.51 18.32 16.52
CA PRO A 156 -7.66 16.99 15.96
C PRO A 156 -9.03 16.90 15.25
N GLY A 157 -9.05 16.47 13.99
CA GLY A 157 -10.29 16.26 13.23
C GLY A 157 -11.16 15.10 13.76
N CYS A 158 -10.60 14.30 14.69
CA CYS A 158 -11.29 13.19 15.35
C CYS A 158 -12.45 13.66 16.23
N ASN A 159 -13.45 12.78 16.38
CA ASN A 159 -14.61 13.01 17.24
C ASN A 159 -14.21 13.15 18.73
N PRO A 160 -14.47 14.32 19.35
CA PRO A 160 -14.05 14.58 20.73
C PRO A 160 -14.82 13.73 21.75
N GLN A 161 -16.06 13.33 21.48
CA GLN A 161 -16.85 12.51 22.40
C GLN A 161 -16.28 11.09 22.46
N ALA A 162 -15.94 10.52 21.30
CA ALA A 162 -15.28 9.22 21.20
C ALA A 162 -13.94 9.23 21.95
N LEU A 163 -13.12 10.27 21.72
CA LEU A 163 -11.84 10.43 22.42
C LEU A 163 -12.00 10.57 23.94
N ASN A 164 -12.99 11.33 24.41
CA ASN A 164 -13.26 11.49 25.85
C ASN A 164 -13.70 10.18 26.49
N LEU A 165 -14.57 9.41 25.83
CA LEU A 165 -14.99 8.10 26.30
C LEU A 165 -13.80 7.14 26.37
N LEU A 166 -12.97 7.10 25.31
CA LEU A 166 -11.74 6.30 25.29
C LEU A 166 -10.80 6.69 26.44
N ASN A 167 -10.63 7.98 26.73
CA ASN A 167 -9.81 8.45 27.86
C ASN A 167 -10.39 8.07 29.24
N GLN A 168 -11.71 7.97 29.38
CA GLN A 168 -12.34 7.51 30.63
C GLN A 168 -12.20 6.01 30.83
N LEU A 169 -12.21 5.25 29.74
CA LEU A 169 -12.06 3.80 29.72
C LEU A 169 -10.59 3.36 29.75
N ALA A 170 -9.69 4.21 29.27
CA ALA A 170 -8.27 4.09 29.53
C ALA A 170 -8.12 4.18 31.05
N GLU A 171 -7.93 3.04 31.70
CA GLU A 171 -7.60 3.02 33.11
C GLU A 171 -6.47 4.03 33.31
N PRO A 172 -6.57 5.00 34.25
CA PRO A 172 -5.37 5.69 34.66
C PRO A 172 -4.38 4.58 34.98
N GLU A 173 -3.14 4.69 34.50
CA GLU A 173 -2.06 3.92 35.09
C GLU A 173 -2.23 4.13 36.58
N HIS A 174 -2.77 3.11 37.26
CA HIS A 174 -2.97 3.17 38.69
C HIS A 174 -1.62 3.61 39.23
N GLU A 175 -1.62 4.69 39.99
CA GLU A 175 -0.55 4.96 40.94
C GLU A 175 -0.23 3.60 41.55
N LYS A 176 0.91 3.04 41.16
CA LYS A 176 1.44 1.81 41.73
C LYS A 176 1.96 2.16 43.11
N GLU A 177 1.08 2.64 43.98
CA GLU A 177 1.14 2.33 45.40
C GLU A 177 0.67 0.88 45.57
N GLU A 178 1.47 -0.05 45.06
CA GLU A 178 1.67 -1.36 45.66
C GLU A 178 2.91 -1.99 45.03
N THR A 179 4.02 -1.65 45.68
CA THR A 179 5.33 -2.27 45.62
C THR A 179 5.36 -3.71 45.08
N ASN A 180 6.01 -3.88 43.94
CA ASN A 180 7.18 -4.74 43.81
C ASN A 180 7.03 -6.23 44.18
N SER A 181 5.96 -6.94 43.79
CA SER A 181 5.96 -8.41 43.86
C SER A 181 6.83 -9.05 42.76
N ILE A 182 6.66 -8.58 41.51
CA ILE A 182 7.33 -9.16 40.33
C ILE A 182 8.84 -8.88 40.31
N TRP A 183 9.26 -7.70 40.75
CA TRP A 183 10.66 -7.25 40.67
C TRP A 183 11.51 -7.64 41.89
N LYS A 184 10.89 -8.00 43.02
CA LYS A 184 11.60 -8.47 44.23
C LYS A 184 12.47 -9.71 43.96
N GLY A 185 12.01 -10.60 43.07
CA GLY A 185 12.78 -11.78 42.68
C GLY A 185 14.08 -11.45 41.94
N LEU A 186 14.09 -10.37 41.15
CA LEU A 186 15.24 -9.92 40.36
C LEU A 186 16.26 -9.16 41.22
N GLU A 187 15.81 -8.38 42.21
CA GLU A 187 16.69 -7.70 43.16
C GLU A 187 17.48 -8.68 44.03
N ALA A 188 16.87 -9.79 44.45
CA ALA A 188 17.53 -10.86 45.21
C ALA A 188 18.64 -11.59 44.42
N LEU A 189 18.61 -11.53 43.08
CA LEU A 189 19.66 -12.09 42.23
C LEU A 189 20.85 -11.15 42.08
N LYS A 190 20.61 -9.83 42.12
CA LYS A 190 21.65 -8.79 42.00
C LYS A 190 22.64 -8.80 43.17
N ASP A 191 22.18 -9.14 44.38
CA ASP A 191 23.04 -9.28 45.56
C ASP A 191 23.85 -10.58 45.58
N LYS A 192 23.35 -11.67 44.99
CA LYS A 192 24.09 -12.95 44.91
C LYS A 192 25.25 -12.91 43.91
N THR A 193 25.20 -12.04 42.91
CA THR A 193 26.25 -11.91 41.88
C THR A 193 27.42 -11.01 42.27
N ARG A 194 27.31 -10.22 43.35
CA ARG A 194 28.39 -9.32 43.82
C ARG A 194 29.40 -9.96 44.79
N GLY A 195 29.23 -11.24 45.14
CA GLY A 195 30.06 -11.95 46.11
C GLY A 195 30.97 -13.06 45.56
N LYS A 196 31.14 -13.18 44.24
CA LYS A 196 32.11 -14.10 43.65
C LYS A 196 33.07 -13.33 42.72
N SER A 197 34.10 -12.77 43.33
CA SER A 197 35.39 -12.50 42.70
C SER A 197 36.50 -13.00 43.60
#